data_AF-B2JS91-F1
#
_entry.id   AF-B2JS91-F1
#
_cell.length_a   1.000
_cell.length_b   1.000
_cell.length_c   1.000
_cell.angle_alpha   90.00
_cell.angle_beta   90.00
_cell.angle_gamma   90.00
#
_symmetry.space_group_name_H-M   'P 1'
#
loop_
_entity.id
_entity.type
_entity.pdbx_description
1 polymer ?
#
loop_
_entity_poly.entity_id
_entity_poly.type
_entity_poly.pdbx_seq_one_letter_code
_entity_poly.pdbx_strand_id
1 'polypeptide(L)'
;MREPYRAVHRYSRNESGRDFVVGDIHGCFAQLRAELQARNFDPQRDRLFAVGDLVDRGPQSDTLLETVEQYGIRSVKGNHEDVIVRWHAGDEQAFSLLSNGGNWLLDRADDREWVNAIAAYMASLPYLIEIETEHGLVGIVHADSPVSDWNRLVVDIEREKADGKLRRKAIWSRTRWKTYQPHPAPSRNTLRNLLDRATHSVRSQMHAPGRIENVAAVIVGHTPVSGVTAKDNVINIDTGAVYGGKLTIIDLADLPKWIDVYAGAPGDAAERARLEPAMAAHIGEPAFSDGVFGVEVPVLAESVANAELPVTADEAVVDYPALMDIPVNAMGVDMDGSGPRFAPEAKPARPPLRTSTPNTMHITVRMSMFNLVSERQQGAASHSAARPRRR
;
A
#
# COMPACT_ATOMS: atom_id res chain seq x y z
N MET A 1 4.49 11.42 -30.20
CA MET A 1 3.20 11.14 -29.54
C MET A 1 3.53 10.54 -28.18
N ARG A 2 2.94 11.02 -27.08
CA ARG A 2 3.11 10.36 -25.77
C ARG A 2 2.39 9.02 -25.82
N GLU A 3 3.03 7.96 -25.32
CA GLU A 3 2.39 6.64 -25.19
C GLU A 3 1.09 6.77 -24.37
N PRO A 4 0.02 6.03 -24.73
CA PRO A 4 -1.21 6.05 -23.96
C PRO A 4 -0.95 5.49 -22.56
N TYR A 5 -1.56 6.12 -21.55
CA TYR A 5 -1.52 5.64 -20.17
C TYR A 5 -2.03 4.20 -20.08
N ARG A 6 -1.30 3.38 -19.31
CA ARG A 6 -1.65 1.99 -18.98
C ARG A 6 -1.91 1.89 -17.49
N ALA A 7 -3.06 1.34 -17.12
CA ALA A 7 -3.37 1.11 -15.71
C ALA A 7 -2.77 -0.20 -15.19
N VAL A 8 -2.29 -1.05 -16.09
CA VAL A 8 -1.65 -2.32 -15.78
C VAL A 8 -0.28 -2.40 -16.44
N HIS A 9 0.77 -2.59 -15.65
CA HIS A 9 2.13 -2.86 -16.13
C HIS A 9 2.47 -4.34 -15.96
N ARG A 10 3.18 -4.91 -16.92
CA ARG A 10 3.52 -6.33 -16.96
C ARG A 10 5.03 -6.51 -17.04
N TYR A 11 5.52 -7.48 -16.29
CA TYR A 11 6.93 -7.82 -16.24
C TYR A 11 7.07 -9.33 -16.41
N SER A 12 7.88 -9.74 -17.38
CA SER A 12 8.32 -11.12 -17.48
C SER A 12 9.18 -11.48 -16.27
N ARG A 13 9.39 -12.79 -16.08
CA ARG A 13 10.28 -13.31 -15.05
C ARG A 13 11.66 -12.65 -15.13
N ASN A 14 12.22 -12.31 -13.97
CA ASN A 14 13.61 -11.85 -13.89
C ASN A 14 14.55 -13.06 -13.98
N GLU A 15 15.27 -13.17 -15.09
CA GLU A 15 16.28 -14.23 -15.30
C GLU A 15 17.68 -13.79 -14.81
N SER A 16 17.85 -12.51 -14.46
CA SER A 16 19.17 -11.91 -14.18
C SER A 16 19.44 -11.64 -12.70
N GLY A 17 18.39 -11.59 -11.87
CA GLY A 17 18.46 -11.31 -10.44
C GLY A 17 17.14 -11.60 -9.73
N ARG A 18 16.92 -10.96 -8.57
CA ARG A 18 15.77 -11.19 -7.70
C ARG A 18 14.69 -10.13 -7.90
N ASP A 19 13.46 -10.49 -7.59
CA ASP A 19 12.34 -9.56 -7.56
C ASP A 19 11.89 -9.34 -6.12
N PHE A 20 11.98 -8.10 -5.66
CA PHE A 20 11.57 -7.70 -4.33
C PHE A 20 10.28 -6.88 -4.38
N VAL A 21 9.43 -7.06 -3.37
CA VAL A 21 8.26 -6.20 -3.16
C VAL A 21 8.33 -5.55 -1.79
N VAL A 22 8.22 -4.23 -1.75
CA VAL A 22 8.20 -3.41 -0.54
C VAL A 22 6.79 -2.90 -0.22
N GLY A 23 6.45 -2.93 1.08
CA GLY A 23 5.21 -2.36 1.62
C GLY A 23 5.15 -0.83 1.55
N ASP A 24 4.13 -0.24 2.17
CA ASP A 24 3.92 1.21 2.23
C ASP A 24 5.15 1.92 2.83
N ILE A 25 5.78 2.80 2.03
CA ILE A 25 7.06 3.42 2.38
C ILE A 25 6.84 4.72 3.16
N HIS A 26 5.86 5.52 2.76
CA HIS A 26 5.50 6.79 3.41
C HIS A 26 6.71 7.68 3.70
N GLY A 27 7.59 7.91 2.73
CA GLY A 27 8.79 8.75 2.89
C GLY A 27 9.83 8.20 3.88
N CYS A 28 9.74 6.94 4.32
CA CYS A 28 10.73 6.28 5.17
C CYS A 28 11.92 5.73 4.35
N PHE A 29 12.48 6.54 3.44
CA PHE A 29 13.51 6.09 2.49
C PHE A 29 14.84 5.71 3.14
N ALA A 30 15.17 6.25 4.32
CA ALA A 30 16.30 5.77 5.10
C ALA A 30 16.13 4.31 5.55
N GLN A 31 14.91 3.91 5.94
CA GLN A 31 14.61 2.50 6.26
C GLN A 31 14.69 1.64 5.00
N LEU A 32 14.14 2.12 3.87
CA LEU A 32 14.26 1.44 2.58
C LEU A 32 15.71 1.13 2.23
N ARG A 33 16.58 2.15 2.28
CA ARG A 33 18.01 1.99 2.00
C ARG A 33 18.65 0.97 2.93
N ALA A 34 18.37 1.00 4.22
CA ALA A 34 18.91 0.03 5.18
C ALA A 34 18.46 -1.41 4.87
N GLU A 35 17.18 -1.61 4.55
CA GLU A 35 16.63 -2.93 4.21
C GLU A 35 17.21 -3.47 2.88
N LEU A 36 17.42 -2.61 1.87
CA LEU A 36 18.05 -2.98 0.60
C LEU A 36 19.53 -3.30 0.78
N GLN A 37 20.26 -2.51 1.58
CA GLN A 37 21.65 -2.77 1.93
C GLN A 37 21.80 -4.12 2.65
N ALA A 38 20.94 -4.39 3.64
CA ALA A 38 20.95 -5.66 4.38
C ALA A 38 20.70 -6.89 3.49
N ARG A 39 20.04 -6.71 2.33
CA ARG A 39 19.76 -7.77 1.34
C ARG A 39 20.80 -7.86 0.22
N ASN A 40 21.82 -7.01 0.25
CA ASN A 40 22.78 -6.83 -0.84
C ASN A 40 22.04 -6.60 -2.17
N PHE A 41 21.05 -5.68 -2.17
CA PHE A 41 20.29 -5.36 -3.38
C PHE A 41 21.20 -4.77 -4.45
N ASP A 42 21.14 -5.36 -5.66
CA ASP A 42 21.89 -4.91 -6.83
C ASP A 42 20.92 -4.31 -7.86
N PRO A 43 20.84 -2.98 -8.01
CA PRO A 43 19.92 -2.34 -8.97
C PRO A 43 20.22 -2.67 -10.43
N GLN A 44 21.36 -3.30 -10.76
CA GLN A 44 21.66 -3.75 -12.12
C GLN A 44 21.01 -5.11 -12.46
N ARG A 45 20.62 -5.88 -11.45
CA ARG A 45 20.13 -7.27 -11.59
C ARG A 45 18.79 -7.50 -10.92
N ASP A 46 18.63 -6.96 -9.73
CA ASP A 46 17.43 -7.05 -8.93
C ASP A 46 16.41 -5.98 -9.35
N ARG A 47 15.12 -6.28 -9.18
CA ARG A 47 14.02 -5.32 -9.40
C ARG A 47 13.29 -5.08 -8.09
N LEU A 48 12.96 -3.83 -7.82
CA LEU A 48 12.19 -3.44 -6.66
C LEU A 48 10.82 -2.92 -7.06
N PHE A 49 9.77 -3.60 -6.60
CA PHE A 49 8.39 -3.22 -6.78
C PHE A 49 7.80 -2.69 -5.47
N ALA A 50 6.91 -1.71 -5.53
CA ALA A 50 6.24 -1.16 -4.34
C ALA A 50 4.72 -1.27 -4.45
N VAL A 51 4.07 -1.48 -3.31
CA VAL A 51 2.61 -1.57 -3.20
C VAL A 51 1.89 -0.21 -3.23
N GLY A 52 2.61 0.89 -3.50
CA GLY A 52 2.07 2.25 -3.43
C GLY A 52 2.38 2.95 -2.11
N ASP A 53 1.77 4.12 -1.89
CA ASP A 53 1.95 4.94 -0.69
C ASP A 53 3.46 5.19 -0.41
N LEU A 54 4.11 5.77 -1.42
CA LEU A 54 5.55 6.07 -1.38
C LEU A 54 5.86 7.28 -0.50
N VAL A 55 4.89 8.19 -0.35
CA VAL A 55 5.03 9.51 0.27
C VAL A 55 3.98 9.77 1.35
N ASP A 56 4.03 11.00 1.89
CA ASP A 56 3.28 11.49 3.03
C ASP A 56 3.68 10.83 4.35
N ARG A 57 3.33 11.51 5.46
CA ARG A 57 3.55 11.11 6.86
C ARG A 57 5.02 11.07 7.29
N GLY A 58 5.89 10.39 6.56
CA GLY A 58 7.29 10.24 6.93
C GLY A 58 8.20 11.35 6.43
N PRO A 59 9.46 11.35 6.89
CA PRO A 59 10.31 12.52 6.91
C PRO A 59 10.96 12.89 5.56
N GLN A 60 11.00 11.98 4.58
CA GLN A 60 11.82 12.17 3.36
C GLN A 60 11.01 12.11 2.07
N SER A 61 9.71 12.42 2.12
CA SER A 61 8.83 12.38 0.93
C SER A 61 9.28 13.34 -0.18
N ASP A 62 10.00 14.40 0.18
CA ASP A 62 10.60 15.37 -0.75
C ASP A 62 11.72 14.78 -1.63
N THR A 63 12.35 13.68 -1.20
CA THR A 63 13.41 12.96 -1.93
C THR A 63 12.89 11.82 -2.82
N LEU A 64 11.58 11.82 -3.11
CA LEU A 64 10.90 10.75 -3.83
C LEU A 64 11.55 10.47 -5.20
N LEU A 65 11.71 11.49 -6.04
CA LEU A 65 12.12 11.29 -7.44
C LEU A 65 13.56 10.78 -7.50
N GLU A 66 14.45 11.32 -6.67
CA GLU A 66 15.82 10.84 -6.57
C GLU A 66 15.86 9.38 -6.10
N THR A 67 15.05 9.03 -5.10
CA THR A 67 15.02 7.65 -4.55
C THR A 67 14.45 6.65 -5.55
N VAL A 68 13.38 7.02 -6.26
CA VAL A 68 12.76 6.17 -7.30
C VAL A 68 13.75 5.92 -8.42
N GLU A 69 14.48 6.94 -8.87
CA GLU A 69 15.51 6.80 -9.90
C GLU A 69 16.67 5.93 -9.41
N GLN A 70 17.21 6.23 -8.22
CA GLN A 70 18.36 5.53 -7.65
C GLN A 70 18.17 4.02 -7.54
N TYR A 71 16.99 3.56 -7.10
CA TYR A 71 16.70 2.13 -6.91
C TYR A 71 15.82 1.53 -8.01
N GLY A 72 15.48 2.31 -9.05
CA GLY A 72 14.62 1.86 -10.14
C GLY A 72 13.24 1.38 -9.66
N ILE A 73 12.64 2.05 -8.67
CA ILE A 73 11.42 1.60 -7.98
C ILE A 73 10.23 1.57 -8.94
N ARG A 74 9.52 0.43 -8.97
CA ARG A 74 8.33 0.19 -9.79
C ARG A 74 7.10 0.07 -8.91
N SER A 75 6.38 1.17 -8.73
CA SER A 75 5.23 1.21 -7.81
C SER A 75 3.90 1.07 -8.53
N VAL A 76 2.91 0.46 -7.87
CA VAL A 76 1.50 0.76 -8.15
C VAL A 76 1.11 2.09 -7.50
N LYS A 77 0.01 2.68 -7.94
CA LYS A 77 -0.57 3.90 -7.36
C LYS A 77 -1.27 3.57 -6.05
N GLY A 78 -0.84 4.20 -4.96
CA GLY A 78 -1.54 4.18 -3.68
C GLY A 78 -2.62 5.25 -3.57
N ASN A 79 -3.31 5.28 -2.44
CA ASN A 79 -4.33 6.31 -2.22
C ASN A 79 -3.73 7.68 -1.93
N HIS A 80 -2.52 7.74 -1.38
CA HIS A 80 -1.82 9.00 -1.15
C HIS A 80 -1.43 9.66 -2.47
N GLU A 81 -0.89 8.87 -3.41
CA GLU A 81 -0.60 9.35 -4.76
C GLU A 81 -1.85 9.84 -5.50
N ASP A 82 -2.98 9.12 -5.40
CA ASP A 82 -4.25 9.54 -6.02
C ASP A 82 -4.76 10.88 -5.46
N VAL A 83 -4.66 11.09 -4.14
CA VAL A 83 -5.05 12.36 -3.50
C VAL A 83 -4.20 13.53 -4.01
N ILE A 84 -2.87 13.34 -4.15
CA ILE A 84 -1.97 14.36 -4.70
C ILE A 84 -2.32 14.67 -6.16
N VAL A 85 -2.56 13.65 -6.98
CA VAL A 85 -2.94 13.82 -8.40
C VAL A 85 -4.25 14.60 -8.52
N ARG A 86 -5.28 14.25 -7.74
CA ARG A 86 -6.56 14.96 -7.77
C ARG A 86 -6.45 16.39 -7.25
N TRP A 87 -5.62 16.64 -6.23
CA TRP A 87 -5.39 18.00 -5.74
C TRP A 87 -4.70 18.86 -6.78
N HIS A 88 -3.68 18.33 -7.44
CA HIS A 88 -2.99 19.01 -8.53
C HIS A 88 -3.92 19.33 -9.71
N ALA A 89 -4.88 18.46 -9.99
CA ALA A 89 -5.92 18.67 -11.01
C ALA A 89 -7.04 19.65 -10.57
N GLY A 90 -7.11 20.03 -9.29
CA GLY A 90 -8.18 20.88 -8.73
C GLY A 90 -9.43 20.12 -8.28
N ASP A 91 -9.39 18.79 -8.27
CA ASP A 91 -10.50 17.89 -7.89
C ASP A 91 -10.42 17.44 -6.41
N GLU A 92 -9.48 17.96 -5.64
CA GLU A 92 -9.29 17.64 -4.22
C GLU A 92 -8.81 18.87 -3.44
N GLN A 93 -9.20 18.95 -2.17
CA GLN A 93 -8.86 20.09 -1.32
C GLN A 93 -7.52 19.90 -0.62
N ALA A 94 -6.77 20.98 -0.40
CA ALA A 94 -5.50 20.95 0.33
C ALA A 94 -5.64 20.36 1.75
N PHE A 95 -6.81 20.49 2.37
CA PHE A 95 -7.11 19.87 3.67
C PHE A 95 -6.98 18.34 3.65
N SER A 96 -7.32 17.68 2.55
CA SER A 96 -7.19 16.23 2.38
C SER A 96 -5.71 15.82 2.36
N LEU A 97 -4.84 16.62 1.76
CA LEU A 97 -3.38 16.41 1.78
C LEU A 97 -2.84 16.57 3.19
N LEU A 98 -3.20 17.66 3.88
CA LEU A 98 -2.76 17.91 5.26
C LEU A 98 -3.16 16.77 6.21
N SER A 99 -4.41 16.28 6.09
CA SER A 99 -4.91 15.16 6.90
C SER A 99 -4.16 13.86 6.64
N ASN A 100 -3.55 13.72 5.46
CA ASN A 100 -2.75 12.57 5.07
C ASN A 100 -1.26 12.71 5.38
N GLY A 101 -0.79 13.88 5.84
CA GLY A 101 0.63 14.16 6.10
C GLY A 101 1.38 14.73 4.89
N GLY A 102 0.66 15.39 3.97
CA GLY A 102 1.20 16.01 2.75
C GLY A 102 1.85 17.40 2.94
N ASN A 103 2.27 17.75 4.17
CA ASN A 103 2.91 19.03 4.46
C ASN A 103 4.14 19.28 3.59
N TRP A 104 4.97 18.26 3.40
CA TRP A 104 6.18 18.30 2.57
C TRP A 104 5.94 18.84 1.14
N LEU A 105 4.77 18.55 0.56
CA LEU A 105 4.39 19.03 -0.77
C LEU A 105 3.87 20.48 -0.71
N LEU A 106 3.06 20.80 0.31
CA LEU A 106 2.44 22.11 0.47
C LEU A 106 3.44 23.19 0.89
N ASP A 107 4.43 22.85 1.71
CA ASP A 107 5.49 23.76 2.14
C ASP A 107 6.36 24.21 0.94
N ARG A 108 6.31 23.48 -0.17
CA ARG A 108 6.98 23.78 -1.44
C ARG A 108 6.00 24.13 -2.57
N ALA A 109 4.75 24.48 -2.27
CA ALA A 109 3.73 24.73 -3.28
C ALA A 109 4.07 25.87 -4.28
N ASP A 110 4.96 26.79 -3.89
CA ASP A 110 5.44 27.87 -4.76
C ASP A 110 6.43 27.38 -5.84
N ASP A 111 7.09 26.24 -5.62
CA ASP A 111 7.97 25.56 -6.58
C ASP A 111 7.14 24.73 -7.57
N ARG A 112 6.47 25.44 -8.48
CA ARG A 112 5.51 24.83 -9.42
C ARG A 112 6.13 23.76 -10.32
N GLU A 113 7.38 23.94 -10.71
CA GLU A 113 8.06 22.96 -11.58
C GLU A 113 8.26 21.64 -10.85
N TRP A 114 8.76 21.70 -9.62
CA TRP A 114 8.95 20.53 -8.78
C TRP A 114 7.62 19.85 -8.43
N VAL A 115 6.59 20.62 -8.03
CA VAL A 115 5.24 20.07 -7.76
C VAL A 115 4.65 19.40 -9.00
N ASN A 116 4.80 20.01 -10.19
CA ASN A 116 4.35 19.42 -11.43
C ASN A 116 5.08 18.10 -11.74
N ALA A 117 6.38 18.02 -11.46
CA ALA A 117 7.16 16.79 -11.67
C ALA A 117 6.67 15.66 -10.74
N ILE A 118 6.44 15.96 -9.46
CA ILE A 118 5.86 15.00 -8.50
C ILE A 118 4.48 14.53 -8.98
N ALA A 119 3.57 15.45 -9.28
CA ALA A 119 2.22 15.11 -9.70
C ALA A 119 2.20 14.31 -11.02
N ALA A 120 3.09 14.64 -11.96
CA ALA A 120 3.22 13.89 -13.21
C ALA A 120 3.73 12.46 -12.98
N TYR A 121 4.73 12.28 -12.10
CA TYR A 121 5.19 10.96 -11.70
C TYR A 121 4.05 10.16 -11.05
N MET A 122 3.36 10.73 -10.06
CA MET A 122 2.23 10.07 -9.38
C MET A 122 1.11 9.70 -10.35
N ALA A 123 0.80 10.58 -11.30
CA ALA A 123 -0.21 10.33 -12.33
C ALA A 123 0.19 9.18 -13.25
N SER A 124 1.49 8.98 -13.50
CA SER A 124 2.01 7.92 -14.38
C SER A 124 1.95 6.51 -13.79
N LEU A 125 1.85 6.36 -12.47
CA LEU A 125 1.87 5.05 -11.81
C LEU A 125 0.66 4.18 -12.23
N PRO A 126 0.84 2.88 -12.54
CA PRO A 126 -0.25 1.97 -12.83
C PRO A 126 -1.07 1.65 -11.56
N TYR A 127 -2.30 1.16 -11.71
CA TYR A 127 -3.06 0.63 -10.57
C TYR A 127 -2.68 -0.82 -10.25
N LEU A 128 -2.24 -1.58 -11.25
CA LEU A 128 -1.83 -2.98 -11.11
C LEU A 128 -0.45 -3.21 -11.71
N ILE A 129 0.30 -4.11 -11.10
CA ILE A 129 1.50 -4.71 -11.67
C ILE A 129 1.31 -6.22 -11.73
N GLU A 130 1.71 -6.83 -12.84
CA GLU A 130 1.77 -8.29 -13.03
C GLU A 130 3.23 -8.71 -13.22
N ILE A 131 3.67 -9.73 -12.49
CA ILE A 131 5.04 -10.25 -12.54
C ILE A 131 4.96 -11.76 -12.72
N GLU A 132 5.56 -12.28 -13.79
CA GLU A 132 5.73 -13.72 -13.95
C GLU A 132 6.82 -14.23 -13.01
N THR A 133 6.56 -15.32 -12.28
CA THR A 133 7.52 -15.96 -11.37
C THR A 133 7.50 -17.46 -11.58
N GLU A 134 8.44 -18.19 -10.98
CA GLU A 134 8.42 -19.66 -10.96
C GLU A 134 7.22 -20.24 -10.21
N HIS A 135 6.63 -19.46 -9.31
CA HIS A 135 5.44 -19.81 -8.55
C HIS A 135 4.14 -19.48 -9.30
N GLY A 136 4.25 -18.96 -10.53
CA GLY A 136 3.14 -18.47 -11.34
C GLY A 136 3.04 -16.95 -11.34
N LEU A 137 1.91 -16.43 -11.84
CA LEU A 137 1.68 -14.99 -11.97
C LEU A 137 1.45 -14.35 -10.59
N VAL A 138 2.20 -13.29 -10.28
CA VAL A 138 2.02 -12.47 -9.09
C VAL A 138 1.41 -11.13 -9.47
N GLY A 139 0.32 -10.78 -8.80
CA GLY A 139 -0.32 -9.47 -8.92
C GLY A 139 0.09 -8.55 -7.77
N ILE A 140 0.27 -7.26 -8.05
CA ILE A 140 0.41 -6.22 -7.04
C ILE A 140 -0.73 -5.21 -7.23
N VAL A 141 -1.41 -4.90 -6.12
CA VAL A 141 -2.46 -3.86 -6.05
C VAL A 141 -2.39 -3.22 -4.67
N HIS A 142 -2.61 -1.91 -4.57
CA HIS A 142 -2.32 -1.21 -3.31
C HIS A 142 -3.12 -1.72 -2.10
N ALA A 143 -4.45 -1.81 -2.19
CA ALA A 143 -5.28 -2.12 -1.03
C ALA A 143 -5.92 -3.52 -1.06
N ASP A 144 -6.66 -3.85 -2.13
CA ASP A 144 -7.34 -5.14 -2.26
C ASP A 144 -7.84 -5.35 -3.70
N SER A 145 -8.06 -6.61 -4.09
CA SER A 145 -8.80 -6.93 -5.31
C SER A 145 -10.31 -6.80 -5.07
N PRO A 146 -11.03 -5.90 -5.76
CA PRO A 146 -12.48 -5.72 -5.60
C PRO A 146 -13.33 -6.87 -6.20
N VAL A 147 -12.72 -7.73 -7.01
CA VAL A 147 -13.35 -8.89 -7.68
C VAL A 147 -12.56 -10.18 -7.38
N SER A 148 -13.19 -11.35 -7.54
CA SER A 148 -12.57 -12.65 -7.25
C SER A 148 -11.65 -13.19 -8.34
N ASP A 149 -11.59 -12.56 -9.51
CA ASP A 149 -10.85 -13.05 -10.68
C ASP A 149 -9.87 -11.98 -11.15
N TRP A 150 -8.57 -12.32 -11.16
CA TRP A 150 -7.51 -11.38 -11.48
C TRP A 150 -7.55 -10.93 -12.95
N ASN A 151 -7.79 -11.83 -13.89
CA ASN A 151 -7.88 -11.49 -15.31
C ASN A 151 -9.03 -10.52 -15.58
N ARG A 152 -10.16 -10.73 -14.89
CA ARG A 152 -11.29 -9.79 -14.95
C ARG A 152 -10.91 -8.42 -14.36
N LEU A 153 -10.24 -8.39 -13.21
CA LEU A 153 -9.79 -7.14 -12.59
C LEU A 153 -8.91 -6.33 -13.57
N VAL A 154 -7.95 -7.00 -14.20
CA VAL A 154 -7.04 -6.41 -15.18
C VAL A 154 -7.78 -5.76 -16.34
N VAL A 155 -8.72 -6.49 -16.97
CA VAL A 155 -9.52 -5.97 -18.09
C VAL A 155 -10.37 -4.79 -17.65
N ASP A 156 -11.03 -4.89 -16.50
CA ASP A 156 -11.94 -3.87 -16.01
C ASP A 156 -11.18 -2.60 -15.59
N ILE A 157 -10.02 -2.71 -14.91
CA ILE A 157 -9.18 -1.57 -14.51
C ILE A 157 -8.57 -0.85 -15.71
N GLU A 158 -8.11 -1.57 -16.73
CA GLU A 158 -7.52 -0.96 -17.93
C GLU A 158 -8.55 -0.13 -18.70
N ARG A 159 -9.81 -0.57 -18.72
CA ARG A 159 -10.92 0.11 -19.39
C ARG A 159 -11.55 1.23 -18.58
N GLU A 160 -11.43 1.19 -17.25
CA GLU A 160 -12.08 2.17 -16.38
C GLU A 160 -11.46 3.57 -16.53
N LYS A 161 -12.26 4.61 -16.33
CA LYS A 161 -11.75 5.98 -16.18
C LYS A 161 -11.04 6.16 -14.84
N ALA A 162 -10.21 7.19 -14.71
CA ALA A 162 -9.42 7.45 -13.51
C ALA A 162 -10.26 7.58 -12.22
N ASP A 163 -11.42 8.22 -12.28
CA ASP A 163 -12.38 8.41 -11.17
C ASP A 163 -13.31 7.19 -10.94
N GLY A 164 -13.03 6.10 -11.65
CA GLY A 164 -13.76 4.85 -11.62
C GLY A 164 -13.89 4.22 -10.22
N LYS A 165 -14.99 3.50 -10.01
CA LYS A 165 -15.28 2.86 -8.72
C LYS A 165 -14.34 1.67 -8.46
N LEU A 166 -13.90 0.97 -9.50
CA LEU A 166 -13.04 -0.20 -9.37
C LEU A 166 -11.62 0.23 -8.99
N ARG A 167 -11.03 1.18 -9.73
CA ARG A 167 -9.74 1.82 -9.43
C ARG A 167 -9.72 2.43 -8.03
N ARG A 168 -10.80 3.14 -7.65
CA ARG A 168 -10.92 3.66 -6.29
C ARG A 168 -10.98 2.55 -5.23
N LYS A 169 -11.70 1.46 -5.46
CA LYS A 169 -11.70 0.33 -4.51
C LYS A 169 -10.34 -0.36 -4.42
N ALA A 170 -9.63 -0.50 -5.53
CA ALA A 170 -8.32 -1.12 -5.59
C ALA A 170 -7.28 -0.43 -4.70
N ILE A 171 -7.45 0.87 -4.44
CA ILE A 171 -6.53 1.66 -3.62
C ILE A 171 -7.12 2.10 -2.25
N TRP A 172 -8.41 1.92 -1.99
CA TRP A 172 -9.03 2.37 -0.72
C TRP A 172 -9.68 1.26 0.12
N SER A 173 -9.85 0.05 -0.43
CA SER A 173 -10.60 -1.02 0.25
C SER A 173 -9.84 -1.56 1.46
N ARG A 174 -10.49 -1.53 2.62
CA ARG A 174 -9.99 -2.19 3.85
C ARG A 174 -10.78 -3.45 4.21
N THR A 175 -11.75 -3.85 3.40
CA THR A 175 -12.76 -4.85 3.78
C THR A 175 -12.14 -6.19 4.14
N ARG A 176 -11.16 -6.69 3.36
CA ARG A 176 -10.45 -7.95 3.65
C ARG A 176 -9.71 -7.92 4.99
N TRP A 177 -9.20 -6.76 5.39
CA TRP A 177 -8.30 -6.60 6.54
C TRP A 177 -9.01 -6.12 7.81
N LYS A 178 -10.28 -5.73 7.72
CA LYS A 178 -11.11 -5.50 8.91
C LYS A 178 -11.27 -6.81 9.68
N THR A 179 -10.66 -6.89 10.86
CA THR A 179 -10.91 -7.95 11.83
C THR A 179 -12.41 -7.98 12.12
N TYR A 180 -13.05 -9.15 12.04
CA TYR A 180 -14.40 -9.33 12.57
C TYR A 180 -14.34 -9.08 14.09
N GLN A 181 -14.80 -7.93 14.55
CA GLN A 181 -15.21 -7.80 15.94
C GLN A 181 -16.49 -8.63 16.08
N PRO A 182 -16.54 -9.66 16.94
CA PRO A 182 -17.78 -10.37 17.18
C PRO A 182 -18.82 -9.36 17.66
N HIS A 183 -19.89 -9.20 16.89
CA HIS A 183 -21.04 -8.44 17.34
C HIS A 183 -21.53 -9.06 18.66
N PRO A 184 -21.77 -8.27 19.73
CA PRO A 184 -22.53 -8.76 20.86
C PRO A 184 -23.87 -9.28 20.34
N ALA A 185 -24.37 -10.37 20.94
CA ALA A 185 -25.52 -11.14 20.46
C ALA A 185 -26.67 -10.23 19.97
N PRO A 186 -27.28 -10.54 18.81
CA PRO A 186 -28.20 -9.62 18.14
C PRO A 186 -29.42 -9.34 19.02
N SER A 187 -29.68 -8.05 19.29
CA SER A 187 -30.96 -7.64 19.89
C SER A 187 -32.10 -7.89 18.89
N ARG A 188 -33.34 -8.03 19.38
CA ARG A 188 -34.55 -8.30 18.57
C ARG A 188 -34.77 -7.32 17.40
N ASN A 189 -34.18 -6.13 17.44
CA ASN A 189 -34.24 -5.15 16.35
C ASN A 189 -33.31 -5.49 15.17
N THR A 190 -32.27 -6.29 15.40
CA THR A 190 -31.27 -6.71 14.39
C THR A 190 -31.86 -7.74 13.41
N LEU A 191 -32.76 -8.62 13.90
CA LEU A 191 -33.43 -9.63 13.09
C LEU A 191 -34.35 -9.02 12.02
N ARG A 192 -35.02 -7.91 12.34
CA ARG A 192 -35.90 -7.20 11.40
C ARG A 192 -35.09 -6.56 10.26
N ASN A 193 -33.97 -5.93 10.60
CA ASN A 193 -33.02 -5.38 9.62
C ASN A 193 -32.31 -6.46 8.77
N LEU A 194 -32.17 -7.68 9.30
CA LEU A 194 -31.62 -8.83 8.58
C LEU A 194 -32.58 -9.36 7.51
N LEU A 195 -33.89 -9.42 7.81
CA LEU A 195 -34.91 -9.76 6.81
C LEU A 195 -35.05 -8.70 5.72
N ASP A 196 -34.92 -7.41 6.07
CA ASP A 196 -34.93 -6.32 5.07
C ASP A 196 -33.68 -6.31 4.18
N ARG A 197 -32.54 -6.82 4.68
CA ARG A 197 -31.31 -7.01 3.89
C ARG A 197 -31.34 -8.23 2.99
N ALA A 198 -32.08 -9.29 3.36
CA ALA A 198 -32.19 -10.49 2.55
C ALA A 198 -32.85 -10.22 1.18
N THR A 199 -33.81 -9.29 1.12
CA THR A 199 -34.47 -8.87 -0.12
C THR A 199 -33.59 -8.01 -1.04
N HIS A 200 -32.50 -7.43 -0.51
CA HIS A 200 -31.53 -6.63 -1.28
C HIS A 200 -30.22 -7.38 -1.61
N SER A 201 -30.06 -8.63 -1.14
CA SER A 201 -28.79 -9.37 -1.21
C SER A 201 -28.42 -9.93 -2.59
N VAL A 202 -29.30 -9.81 -3.60
CA VAL A 202 -29.01 -10.28 -4.97
C VAL A 202 -28.08 -9.32 -5.75
N ARG A 203 -27.65 -8.18 -5.16
CA ARG A 203 -26.85 -7.15 -5.86
C ARG A 203 -25.45 -6.86 -5.31
N SER A 204 -24.92 -7.68 -4.40
CA SER A 204 -23.61 -7.46 -3.77
C SER A 204 -22.57 -8.54 -4.11
N GLN A 205 -22.24 -8.70 -5.39
CA GLN A 205 -21.02 -9.39 -5.83
C GLN A 205 -19.84 -8.39 -5.94
N MET A 206 -19.57 -7.62 -4.89
CA MET A 206 -18.37 -6.78 -4.82
C MET A 206 -17.77 -6.90 -3.43
N HIS A 207 -16.49 -7.25 -3.38
CA HIS A 207 -15.75 -7.88 -2.28
C HIS A 207 -15.89 -9.39 -2.32
N ALA A 208 -14.88 -10.04 -2.88
CA ALA A 208 -14.73 -11.49 -2.80
C ALA A 208 -13.84 -11.80 -1.58
N PRO A 209 -14.42 -12.07 -0.39
CA PRO A 209 -13.67 -12.74 0.66
C PRO A 209 -13.26 -14.12 0.12
N GLY A 210 -11.97 -14.44 0.20
CA GLY A 210 -11.42 -15.68 -0.33
C GLY A 210 -10.24 -15.49 -1.27
N ARG A 211 -9.81 -16.61 -1.85
CA ARG A 211 -8.79 -16.71 -2.91
C ARG A 211 -9.17 -15.85 -4.13
N ILE A 212 -8.16 -15.23 -4.74
CA ILE A 212 -8.28 -14.58 -6.04
C ILE A 212 -7.85 -15.58 -7.13
N GLU A 213 -8.75 -15.84 -8.06
CA GLU A 213 -8.55 -16.77 -9.17
C GLU A 213 -7.65 -16.19 -10.26
N ASN A 214 -7.05 -17.08 -11.05
CA ASN A 214 -6.16 -16.76 -12.19
C ASN A 214 -4.89 -15.95 -11.82
N VAL A 215 -4.45 -16.08 -10.57
CA VAL A 215 -3.20 -15.51 -10.07
C VAL A 215 -2.65 -16.42 -8.96
N ALA A 216 -1.33 -16.56 -8.87
CA ALA A 216 -0.68 -17.34 -7.84
C ALA A 216 -0.74 -16.63 -6.49
N ALA A 217 -0.38 -15.34 -6.47
CA ALA A 217 -0.40 -14.48 -5.29
C ALA A 217 -0.83 -13.05 -5.64
N VAL A 218 -1.51 -12.37 -4.72
CA VAL A 218 -1.76 -10.93 -4.79
C VAL A 218 -1.10 -10.25 -3.60
N ILE A 219 -0.14 -9.35 -3.85
CA ILE A 219 0.57 -8.61 -2.81
C ILE A 219 -0.05 -7.23 -2.66
N VAL A 220 -0.35 -6.85 -1.41
CA VAL A 220 -1.03 -5.60 -1.06
C VAL A 220 -0.37 -4.92 0.15
N GLY A 221 -0.74 -3.66 0.38
CA GLY A 221 -0.38 -2.86 1.53
C GLY A 221 -1.60 -2.15 2.14
N HIS A 222 -1.52 -0.82 2.32
CA HIS A 222 -2.59 0.12 2.72
C HIS A 222 -3.16 -0.01 4.14
N THR A 223 -3.32 -1.24 4.62
CA THR A 223 -3.85 -1.52 5.97
C THR A 223 -2.73 -2.09 6.82
N PRO A 224 -2.20 -1.32 7.78
CA PRO A 224 -1.11 -1.78 8.62
C PRO A 224 -1.48 -3.05 9.39
N VAL A 225 -0.58 -4.04 9.34
CA VAL A 225 -0.63 -5.30 10.08
C VAL A 225 0.64 -5.45 10.91
N SER A 226 0.61 -6.25 11.98
CA SER A 226 1.77 -6.40 12.89
C SER A 226 2.95 -7.18 12.29
N GLY A 227 2.73 -7.84 11.16
CA GLY A 227 3.70 -8.62 10.41
C GLY A 227 3.09 -9.08 9.09
N VAL A 228 3.90 -9.68 8.21
CA VAL A 228 3.40 -10.20 6.92
C VAL A 228 2.24 -11.15 7.17
N THR A 229 1.09 -10.84 6.59
CA THR A 229 -0.16 -11.54 6.86
C THR A 229 -0.80 -11.98 5.56
N ALA A 230 -1.03 -13.29 5.40
CA ALA A 230 -1.75 -13.84 4.26
C ALA A 230 -3.21 -14.18 4.62
N LYS A 231 -4.13 -13.96 3.68
CA LYS A 231 -5.49 -14.50 3.68
C LYS A 231 -5.74 -15.13 2.32
N ASP A 232 -5.80 -16.46 2.29
CA ASP A 232 -5.71 -17.25 1.06
C ASP A 232 -4.42 -16.88 0.29
N ASN A 233 -4.53 -16.55 -1.00
CA ASN A 233 -3.40 -16.11 -1.82
C ASN A 233 -3.19 -14.58 -1.83
N VAL A 234 -3.80 -13.84 -0.91
CA VAL A 234 -3.59 -12.39 -0.77
C VAL A 234 -2.69 -12.10 0.42
N ILE A 235 -1.52 -11.51 0.16
CA ILE A 235 -0.46 -11.26 1.15
C ILE A 235 -0.36 -9.76 1.41
N ASN A 236 -0.60 -9.33 2.64
CA ASN A 236 -0.39 -7.96 3.07
C ASN A 236 0.98 -7.80 3.72
N ILE A 237 1.76 -6.86 3.18
CA ILE A 237 3.11 -6.52 3.62
C ILE A 237 3.24 -5.09 4.16
N ASP A 238 2.15 -4.35 4.32
CA ASP A 238 2.17 -3.08 5.07
C ASP A 238 2.29 -3.38 6.57
N THR A 239 3.52 -3.30 7.07
CA THR A 239 3.84 -3.48 8.49
C THR A 239 3.97 -2.17 9.25
N GLY A 240 3.42 -1.07 8.70
CA GLY A 240 3.30 0.21 9.38
C GLY A 240 4.63 0.91 9.66
N ALA A 241 5.57 0.91 8.71
CA ALA A 241 6.92 1.47 8.86
C ALA A 241 6.93 2.91 9.43
N VAL A 242 6.05 3.77 8.91
CA VAL A 242 5.94 5.18 9.34
C VAL A 242 5.33 5.34 10.74
N TYR A 243 4.65 4.31 11.24
CA TYR A 243 4.03 4.29 12.57
C TYR A 243 4.92 3.65 13.64
N GLY A 244 6.22 3.47 13.34
CA GLY A 244 7.18 2.82 14.22
C GLY A 244 7.24 1.30 14.06
N GLY A 245 6.52 0.74 13.08
CA GLY A 245 6.68 -0.64 12.63
C GLY A 245 7.94 -0.83 11.79
N LYS A 246 8.05 -1.99 11.14
CA LYS A 246 9.16 -2.29 10.21
C LYS A 246 8.76 -1.92 8.78
N LEU A 247 9.71 -1.57 7.94
CA LEU A 247 9.52 -1.57 6.49
C LEU A 247 9.76 -2.98 5.95
N THR A 248 8.70 -3.64 5.50
CA THR A 248 8.80 -5.00 4.99
C THR A 248 9.18 -5.00 3.51
N ILE A 249 10.23 -5.75 3.19
CA ILE A 249 10.60 -6.15 1.83
C ILE A 249 10.64 -7.68 1.78
N ILE A 250 9.85 -8.26 0.88
CA ILE A 250 9.85 -9.70 0.59
C ILE A 250 10.52 -10.00 -0.75
N ASP A 251 11.21 -11.14 -0.85
CA ASP A 251 11.66 -11.72 -2.11
C ASP A 251 10.53 -12.57 -2.70
N LEU A 252 10.23 -12.42 -3.99
CA LEU A 252 9.18 -13.23 -4.63
C LEU A 252 9.54 -14.72 -4.71
N ALA A 253 10.81 -15.09 -4.61
CA ALA A 253 11.22 -16.49 -4.49
C ALA A 253 10.71 -17.14 -3.18
N ASP A 254 10.45 -16.33 -2.16
CA ASP A 254 10.02 -16.76 -0.83
C ASP A 254 8.50 -16.91 -0.68
N LEU A 255 7.70 -16.71 -1.74
CA LEU A 255 6.24 -16.82 -1.70
C LEU A 255 5.70 -18.08 -1.00
N PRO A 256 6.29 -19.28 -1.18
CA PRO A 256 5.85 -20.49 -0.47
C PRO A 256 5.90 -20.43 1.06
N LYS A 257 6.55 -19.41 1.66
CA LYS A 257 6.54 -19.20 3.12
C LYS A 257 5.20 -18.71 3.66
N TRP A 258 4.37 -18.08 2.83
CA TRP A 258 3.13 -17.42 3.28
C TRP A 258 1.86 -18.02 2.70
N ILE A 259 1.95 -18.68 1.55
CA ILE A 259 0.80 -19.23 0.85
C ILE A 259 1.11 -20.63 0.36
N ASP A 260 0.09 -21.48 0.33
CA ASP A 260 0.15 -22.72 -0.43
C ASP A 260 0.15 -22.37 -1.91
N VAL A 261 1.35 -22.31 -2.50
CA VAL A 261 1.53 -22.14 -3.95
C VAL A 261 1.07 -23.43 -4.62
N TYR A 262 -0.25 -23.56 -4.81
CA TYR A 262 -0.80 -24.65 -5.62
C TYR A 262 -0.40 -24.42 -7.08
N ALA A 263 0.29 -25.40 -7.65
CA ALA A 263 0.62 -25.50 -9.07
C ALA A 263 -0.66 -25.57 -9.92
N GLY A 264 -1.28 -24.42 -10.15
CA GLY A 264 -2.51 -24.23 -10.91
C GLY A 264 -2.31 -23.38 -12.16
N ALA A 265 -1.11 -23.37 -12.74
CA ALA A 265 -0.90 -22.82 -14.07
C ALA A 265 -1.39 -23.83 -15.14
N PRO A 266 -2.30 -23.46 -16.04
CA PRO A 266 -2.66 -24.29 -17.18
C PRO A 266 -1.50 -24.27 -18.19
N GLY A 267 -0.51 -25.13 -17.97
CA GLY A 267 0.66 -25.26 -18.83
C GLY A 267 1.42 -26.58 -18.71
N ASP A 268 1.38 -27.24 -17.54
CA ASP A 268 2.36 -28.30 -17.22
C ASP A 268 1.82 -29.74 -17.17
N ALA A 269 0.71 -30.02 -17.86
CA ALA A 269 0.25 -31.40 -18.04
C ALA A 269 1.20 -32.21 -18.96
N ALA A 270 1.93 -31.55 -19.86
CA ALA A 270 2.82 -32.20 -20.83
C ALA A 270 4.20 -32.56 -20.26
N GLU A 271 4.72 -31.77 -19.30
CA GLU A 271 6.01 -32.02 -18.62
C GLU A 271 5.89 -33.20 -17.64
N ARG A 272 4.76 -33.31 -16.93
CA ARG A 272 4.47 -34.39 -15.97
C ARG A 272 4.28 -35.77 -16.60
N ALA A 273 3.95 -35.86 -17.89
CA ALA A 273 3.84 -37.13 -18.60
C ALA A 273 5.20 -37.71 -19.04
N ARG A 274 6.30 -36.97 -18.90
CA ARG A 274 7.65 -37.39 -19.34
C ARG A 274 8.54 -37.94 -18.23
N LEU A 275 8.13 -37.87 -16.97
CA LEU A 275 8.98 -38.23 -15.82
C LEU A 275 8.41 -39.31 -14.87
N GLU A 276 7.46 -40.12 -15.31
CA GLU A 276 7.14 -41.40 -14.65
C GLU A 276 6.92 -42.48 -15.73
N PRO A 277 7.78 -43.52 -15.76
CA PRO A 277 7.44 -44.69 -14.95
C PRO A 277 8.66 -45.35 -14.31
N ALA A 278 8.82 -45.23 -12.98
CA ALA A 278 9.73 -46.13 -12.26
C ALA A 278 9.42 -46.35 -10.77
N MET A 279 8.21 -46.14 -10.25
CA MET A 279 7.94 -46.43 -8.83
C MET A 279 6.57 -47.06 -8.51
N ALA A 280 6.05 -47.91 -9.39
CA ALA A 280 4.87 -48.73 -9.10
C ALA A 280 5.14 -50.23 -9.28
N ALA A 281 5.89 -50.82 -8.34
CA ALA A 281 5.82 -52.26 -8.09
C ALA A 281 6.26 -52.58 -6.66
N HIS A 282 5.42 -53.36 -5.95
CA HIS A 282 5.53 -53.86 -4.57
C HIS A 282 5.22 -52.77 -3.54
N ILE A 283 4.26 -52.94 -2.64
CA ILE A 283 4.27 -53.96 -1.57
C ILE A 283 2.83 -54.29 -1.14
N GLY A 284 2.53 -55.58 -0.98
CA GLY A 284 1.31 -56.09 -0.34
C GLY A 284 1.48 -56.22 1.18
N GLU A 285 0.36 -56.24 1.90
CA GLU A 285 0.28 -56.57 3.34
C GLU A 285 0.66 -58.03 3.63
N PRO A 286 1.05 -58.39 4.89
CA PRO A 286 0.03 -58.87 5.85
C PRO A 286 0.30 -58.64 7.38
N ALA A 287 -0.81 -58.63 8.14
CA ALA A 287 -1.15 -59.22 9.45
C ALA A 287 -0.16 -59.32 10.67
N PHE A 288 -0.66 -58.77 11.80
CA PHE A 288 -0.57 -59.09 13.25
C PHE A 288 0.42 -60.13 13.82
N SER A 289 1.11 -59.78 14.93
CA SER A 289 1.03 -60.51 16.22
C SER A 289 1.64 -59.70 17.40
N ASP A 290 1.18 -60.06 18.60
CA ASP A 290 1.39 -59.46 19.92
C ASP A 290 2.84 -59.34 20.41
N GLY A 291 3.11 -58.35 21.28
CA GLY A 291 4.37 -58.28 22.03
C GLY A 291 4.50 -57.03 22.91
N VAL A 292 4.11 -57.16 24.18
CA VAL A 292 4.36 -56.22 25.28
C VAL A 292 5.87 -56.03 25.49
N PHE A 293 6.37 -54.79 25.55
CA PHE A 293 7.46 -54.35 26.44
C PHE A 293 7.46 -52.82 26.51
N GLY A 294 7.32 -52.27 27.72
CA GLY A 294 7.39 -50.84 27.99
C GLY A 294 8.83 -50.37 28.19
N VAL A 295 9.09 -49.09 27.88
CA VAL A 295 10.16 -48.28 28.48
C VAL A 295 9.68 -46.83 28.53
N GLU A 296 10.12 -46.17 29.59
CA GLU A 296 9.68 -44.94 30.24
C GLU A 296 9.89 -43.64 29.45
N VAL A 297 9.08 -42.64 29.81
CA VAL A 297 9.18 -41.24 29.39
C VAL A 297 9.85 -40.46 30.54
N PRO A 298 10.96 -39.74 30.35
CA PRO A 298 11.43 -38.81 31.37
C PRO A 298 10.77 -37.45 31.21
N VAL A 299 10.00 -37.12 32.25
CA VAL A 299 9.59 -35.78 32.64
C VAL A 299 10.83 -35.05 33.20
N LEU A 300 11.09 -33.82 32.77
CA LEU A 300 11.92 -32.89 33.55
C LEU A 300 11.14 -31.60 33.80
N ALA A 301 11.00 -31.32 35.10
CA ALA A 301 10.38 -30.16 35.68
C ALA A 301 11.39 -29.00 35.84
N GLU A 302 10.85 -27.79 35.72
CA GLU A 302 11.16 -26.51 36.38
C GLU A 302 12.58 -26.22 36.89
N SER A 303 13.11 -25.05 36.49
CA SER A 303 13.63 -24.10 37.49
C SER A 303 13.48 -22.65 37.01
N VAL A 304 12.94 -21.84 37.93
CA VAL A 304 12.83 -20.39 37.93
C VAL A 304 14.15 -19.78 38.40
N ALA A 305 14.63 -18.73 37.72
CA ALA A 305 15.51 -17.74 38.34
C ALA A 305 15.39 -16.40 37.61
N ASN A 306 14.85 -15.42 38.34
CA ASN A 306 14.93 -14.00 38.04
C ASN A 306 16.39 -13.53 38.02
N ALA A 307 16.77 -12.71 37.06
CA ALA A 307 17.93 -11.84 37.18
C ALA A 307 17.62 -10.48 36.54
N GLU A 308 17.80 -9.45 37.35
CA GLU A 308 17.45 -8.06 37.14
C GLU A 308 18.38 -7.36 36.13
N LEU A 309 17.84 -6.35 35.47
CA LEU A 309 18.56 -5.38 34.63
C LEU A 309 19.44 -4.46 35.49
N PRO A 310 20.63 -4.05 35.00
CA PRO A 310 21.19 -2.76 35.37
C PRO A 310 21.00 -1.75 34.24
N VAL A 311 20.28 -0.69 34.59
CA VAL A 311 20.20 0.59 33.87
C VAL A 311 21.53 1.30 34.09
N THR A 312 22.26 1.63 33.03
CA THR A 312 23.26 2.71 33.06
C THR A 312 23.08 3.55 31.81
N ALA A 313 22.82 4.84 32.06
CA ALA A 313 22.82 5.89 31.07
C ALA A 313 24.28 6.27 30.81
N ASP A 314 24.67 6.34 29.54
CA ASP A 314 25.78 7.18 29.10
C ASP A 314 25.46 7.73 27.71
N GLU A 315 25.46 9.07 27.65
CA GLU A 315 25.30 9.87 26.45
C GLU A 315 26.54 9.70 25.56
N ALA A 316 26.38 9.06 24.40
CA ALA A 316 27.40 9.03 23.36
C ALA A 316 26.99 9.96 22.21
N VAL A 317 27.58 11.16 22.22
CA VAL A 317 27.66 12.08 21.09
C VAL A 317 28.45 11.37 19.98
N VAL A 318 27.81 11.09 18.84
CA VAL A 318 28.48 10.56 17.66
C VAL A 318 28.74 11.71 16.70
N ASP A 319 30.02 12.07 16.62
CA ASP A 319 30.59 13.06 15.70
C ASP A 319 30.73 12.44 14.30
N TYR A 320 30.24 13.12 13.26
CA TYR A 320 30.32 12.65 11.88
C TYR A 320 31.65 13.13 11.25
N PRO A 321 32.57 12.24 10.82
CA PRO A 321 33.73 12.68 10.06
C PRO A 321 33.33 13.10 8.64
N ALA A 322 33.86 14.25 8.23
CA ALA A 322 33.75 14.82 6.90
C ALA A 322 34.20 13.82 5.81
N LEU A 323 33.37 13.68 4.78
CA LEU A 323 33.67 12.91 3.58
C LEU A 323 34.85 13.54 2.84
N MET A 324 35.92 12.75 2.73
CA MET A 324 37.07 13.02 1.86
C MET A 324 36.73 12.75 0.39
N ASP A 325 37.32 13.59 -0.46
CA ASP A 325 37.33 13.52 -1.92
C ASP A 325 37.79 12.15 -2.44
N ILE A 326 37.03 11.58 -3.39
CA ILE A 326 37.48 10.48 -4.26
C ILE A 326 37.38 10.96 -5.71
N PRO A 327 38.45 10.79 -6.52
CA PRO A 327 38.57 11.42 -7.82
C PRO A 327 37.73 10.75 -8.91
N VAL A 328 37.17 11.57 -9.78
CA VAL A 328 36.47 11.19 -11.01
C VAL A 328 37.50 10.97 -12.11
N ASN A 329 37.69 9.74 -12.60
CA ASN A 329 37.77 9.50 -14.06
C ASN A 329 37.80 8.03 -14.52
N ALA A 330 37.07 7.85 -15.62
CA ALA A 330 37.32 6.99 -16.79
C ALA A 330 37.26 5.46 -16.65
N MET A 331 36.17 4.86 -17.14
CA MET A 331 36.04 3.95 -18.32
C MET A 331 34.52 3.76 -18.54
N GLY A 332 33.86 3.90 -19.69
CA GLY A 332 34.31 3.74 -21.07
C GLY A 332 33.78 2.43 -21.67
N VAL A 333 32.47 2.14 -21.63
CA VAL A 333 31.85 1.09 -22.46
C VAL A 333 30.35 1.35 -22.71
N ASP A 334 29.91 0.98 -23.90
CA ASP A 334 28.66 1.32 -24.58
C ASP A 334 27.36 0.89 -23.87
N MET A 335 26.37 1.80 -23.87
CA MET A 335 25.01 1.59 -23.35
C MET A 335 24.01 1.50 -24.50
N ASP A 336 23.37 0.34 -24.68
CA ASP A 336 22.14 0.20 -25.44
C ASP A 336 20.95 0.71 -24.61
N GLY A 337 20.23 1.67 -25.19
CA GLY A 337 19.20 2.43 -24.49
C GLY A 337 17.81 1.86 -24.64
N SER A 338 17.17 1.55 -23.52
CA SER A 338 15.71 1.56 -23.39
C SER A 338 15.29 2.10 -22.01
N GLY A 339 15.49 3.41 -21.83
CA GLY A 339 14.92 4.21 -20.76
C GLY A 339 14.51 5.58 -21.35
N PRO A 340 13.43 6.22 -20.86
CA PRO A 340 12.95 7.47 -21.44
C PRO A 340 13.99 8.59 -21.21
N ARG A 341 14.61 9.06 -22.30
CA ARG A 341 15.48 10.24 -22.29
C ARG A 341 14.62 11.51 -22.32
N PHE A 342 14.81 12.40 -21.35
CA PHE A 342 14.27 13.76 -21.41
C PHE A 342 15.00 14.54 -22.50
N ALA A 343 14.26 15.06 -23.49
CA ALA A 343 14.79 15.93 -24.53
C ALA A 343 14.86 17.39 -24.03
N PRO A 344 15.89 18.18 -24.37
CA PRO A 344 15.88 19.62 -24.12
C PRO A 344 15.02 20.31 -25.18
N GLU A 345 13.86 20.84 -24.79
CA GLU A 345 13.02 21.62 -25.69
C GLU A 345 13.56 23.05 -25.87
N ALA A 346 13.53 23.51 -27.13
CA ALA A 346 13.96 24.82 -27.58
C ALA A 346 13.03 25.94 -27.09
N LYS A 347 13.62 27.06 -26.66
CA LYS A 347 12.91 28.29 -26.25
C LYS A 347 12.01 28.84 -27.38
N PRO A 348 10.72 29.10 -27.15
CA PRO A 348 9.93 29.93 -28.06
C PRO A 348 10.20 31.42 -27.82
N ALA A 349 10.21 32.20 -28.91
CA ALA A 349 10.42 33.64 -28.92
C ALA A 349 9.29 34.42 -28.20
N ARG A 350 9.66 35.46 -27.43
CA ARG A 350 8.73 36.35 -26.72
C ARG A 350 7.98 37.28 -27.69
N PRO A 351 6.64 37.43 -27.59
CA PRO A 351 5.93 38.57 -28.16
C PRO A 351 5.98 39.81 -27.24
N PRO A 352 5.78 41.04 -27.78
CA PRO A 352 6.09 42.27 -27.05
C PRO A 352 5.07 42.60 -25.94
N LEU A 353 5.58 43.21 -24.88
CA LEU A 353 4.84 43.71 -23.72
C LEU A 353 3.76 44.73 -24.14
N ARG A 354 2.52 44.50 -23.70
CA ARG A 354 1.50 45.55 -23.55
C ARG A 354 1.34 45.89 -22.08
N THR A 355 1.51 47.16 -21.78
CA THR A 355 1.29 47.80 -20.48
C THR A 355 -0.20 47.92 -20.17
N SER A 356 -0.65 47.41 -19.03
CA SER A 356 -1.88 47.89 -18.37
C SER A 356 -1.77 47.72 -16.85
N THR A 357 -2.25 48.75 -16.16
CA THR A 357 -2.15 49.14 -14.75
C THR A 357 -2.67 48.12 -13.70
N PRO A 358 -2.22 48.24 -12.43
CA PRO A 358 -2.54 47.27 -11.38
C PRO A 358 -3.92 47.52 -10.75
N ASN A 359 -4.74 46.48 -10.65
CA ASN A 359 -5.91 46.45 -9.77
C ASN A 359 -5.56 45.60 -8.54
N THR A 360 -5.45 46.28 -7.40
CA THR A 360 -5.31 45.71 -6.06
C THR A 360 -6.58 44.94 -5.68
N MET A 361 -6.51 43.62 -5.51
CA MET A 361 -7.55 42.85 -4.84
C MET A 361 -7.13 42.56 -3.39
N HIS A 362 -7.80 43.22 -2.45
CA HIS A 362 -7.80 42.86 -1.04
C HIS A 362 -8.61 41.57 -0.85
N ILE A 363 -7.96 40.50 -0.35
CA ILE A 363 -8.65 39.31 0.13
C ILE A 363 -8.93 39.50 1.62
N THR A 364 -10.20 39.73 1.96
CA THR A 364 -10.69 39.78 3.34
C THR A 364 -11.09 38.37 3.77
N VAL A 365 -10.33 37.78 4.69
CA VAL A 365 -10.70 36.53 5.37
C VAL A 365 -11.75 36.85 6.44
N ARG A 366 -13.00 36.42 6.22
CA ARG A 366 -14.05 36.41 7.26
C ARG A 366 -13.96 35.11 8.05
N MET A 367 -13.44 35.16 9.28
CA MET A 367 -13.66 34.13 10.30
C MET A 367 -15.10 34.23 10.80
N SER A 368 -15.86 33.14 10.69
CA SER A 368 -17.17 33.00 11.33
C SER A 368 -17.00 32.18 12.62
N MET A 369 -17.02 32.85 13.77
CA MET A 369 -17.25 32.21 15.07
C MET A 369 -18.73 32.31 15.44
N PHE A 370 -19.37 31.17 15.66
CA PHE A 370 -20.66 30.98 16.32
C PHE A 370 -20.56 29.60 17.00
N ASN A 371 -20.97 29.34 18.24
CA ASN A 371 -21.44 30.12 19.37
C ASN A 371 -21.46 29.12 20.55
N LEU A 372 -20.99 29.48 21.74
CA LEU A 372 -21.22 28.70 22.96
C LEU A 372 -21.08 29.62 24.17
N VAL A 373 -22.18 30.28 24.55
CA VAL A 373 -22.34 30.87 25.88
C VAL A 373 -23.75 30.59 26.40
N SER A 374 -23.76 30.03 27.60
CA SER A 374 -24.89 29.70 28.45
C SER A 374 -25.57 30.94 29.04
N GLU A 375 -26.90 30.91 29.19
CA GLU A 375 -27.60 31.81 30.11
C GLU A 375 -28.42 31.03 31.15
N ARG A 376 -28.10 31.28 32.42
CA ARG A 376 -28.94 31.07 33.61
C ARG A 376 -29.05 32.42 34.32
N GLN A 377 -30.28 32.89 34.56
CA GLN A 377 -30.80 33.58 35.77
C GLN A 377 -32.19 34.16 35.42
N GLN A 378 -33.29 33.63 35.96
CA GLN A 378 -33.98 34.02 37.21
C GLN A 378 -34.49 35.47 37.26
N GLY A 379 -35.81 35.60 37.38
CA GLY A 379 -36.51 36.84 37.75
C GLY A 379 -38.02 36.61 37.87
N ALA A 380 -38.50 36.41 39.10
CA ALA A 380 -39.90 36.22 39.44
C ALA A 380 -40.67 37.56 39.51
N ALA A 381 -41.93 37.57 39.08
CA ALA A 381 -42.94 38.51 39.58
C ALA A 381 -44.36 37.95 39.35
N SER A 382 -44.99 37.58 40.47
CA SER A 382 -46.41 37.34 40.66
C SER A 382 -47.25 38.60 40.37
N HIS A 383 -48.44 38.48 39.80
CA HIS A 383 -49.61 39.31 40.14
C HIS A 383 -50.92 38.59 39.77
N SER A 384 -51.89 38.64 40.69
CA SER A 384 -53.19 37.98 40.69
C SER A 384 -54.30 39.00 40.37
N ALA A 385 -55.30 38.62 39.56
CA ALA A 385 -56.65 39.21 39.58
C ALA A 385 -57.61 38.25 38.84
N ALA A 386 -58.46 37.51 39.56
CA ALA A 386 -59.85 37.86 39.90
C ALA A 386 -60.88 37.48 38.80
N ARG A 387 -61.57 36.36 39.06
CA ARG A 387 -62.86 35.95 38.46
C ARG A 387 -63.98 36.92 38.86
N PRO A 388 -65.07 36.95 38.08
CA PRO A 388 -66.40 36.87 38.67
C PRO A 388 -67.26 35.75 38.07
N ARG A 389 -68.09 35.16 38.94
CA ARG A 389 -69.19 34.24 38.65
C ARG A 389 -70.52 35.02 38.60
N ARG A 390 -71.55 34.35 38.06
CA ARG A 390 -73.01 34.64 38.00
C ARG A 390 -73.40 35.36 36.70
N ARG A 391 -74.44 34.95 35.97
CA ARG A 391 -75.63 34.12 36.29
C ARG A 391 -75.83 33.00 35.28
#